data_AF-A0A2Z6SR91-F1
#
_entry.id   AF-A0A2Z6SR91-F1
#
_cell.length_a   1.000
_cell.length_b   1.000
_cell.length_c   1.000
_cell.angle_alpha   90.00
_cell.angle_beta   90.00
_cell.angle_gamma   90.00
#
_symmetry.space_group_name_H-M   'P 1'
#
loop_
_entity.id
_entity.type
_entity.pdbx_description
1 polymer ?
#
loop_
_entity_poly.entity_id
_entity_poly.type
_entity_poly.pdbx_seq_one_letter_code
_entity_poly.pdbx_strand_id
1 'polypeptide(L)'
;MQFCILTYPQCNSLLRPIKRLYKNSLSLPLSTADQILYNSFFPNLISLFDNQLKSQSSLVTIIFNNPSLSTLAIHKLYQTLYELWLPFIPLDITSFYNTIKNPTHLTKIIRLLNEYNFNFLPNFSLSTIGGSTPIRNYINNLTSNDIQSLRNKCILFINQLVSSDGYYLLTWDEVKEKHSSKYSGSIPKWFLRLEQNFTLSQHKRLTHPLPDVQVFNLPIKQPSINTSLPVKHPINEWVYYWDDTKRDIILGKTIS
;
A
#
# COMPACT_ATOMS: atom_id res chain seq x y z
N MET A 1 18.02 21.85 11.91
CA MET A 1 17.38 20.73 11.17
C MET A 1 17.40 19.51 12.06
N GLN A 2 16.26 19.17 12.66
CA GLN A 2 16.18 18.03 13.58
C GLN A 2 15.93 16.77 12.73
N PHE A 3 17.01 16.01 12.47
CA PHE A 3 16.98 14.80 11.64
C PHE A 3 16.42 13.57 12.37
N CYS A 4 16.24 13.66 13.68
CA CYS A 4 15.68 12.60 14.51
C CYS A 4 14.25 12.96 14.92
N ILE A 5 13.31 12.09 14.59
CA ILE A 5 11.91 12.22 14.97
C ILE A 5 11.74 11.52 16.32
N LEU A 6 11.53 12.31 17.36
CA LEU A 6 11.34 11.82 18.72
C LEU A 6 9.85 11.59 19.00
N THR A 7 9.57 10.57 19.81
CA THR A 7 8.21 10.31 20.30
C THR A 7 7.86 11.24 21.46
N TYR A 8 6.58 11.45 21.71
CA TYR A 8 6.10 12.26 22.84
C TYR A 8 6.77 11.95 24.20
N PRO A 9 6.91 10.68 24.64
CA PRO A 9 7.58 10.38 25.91
C PRO A 9 9.07 10.73 25.91
N GLN A 10 9.76 10.59 24.77
CA GLN A 10 11.17 10.98 24.63
C GLN A 10 11.33 12.51 24.70
N CYS A 11 10.44 13.26 24.06
CA CYS A 11 10.43 14.72 24.15
C CYS A 11 10.18 15.18 25.59
N ASN A 12 9.26 14.54 26.30
CA ASN A 12 8.95 14.86 27.70
C ASN A 12 10.09 14.50 28.65
N SER A 13 10.78 13.38 28.45
CA SER A 13 11.93 13.01 29.29
C SER A 13 13.07 14.02 29.14
N LEU A 14 13.33 14.49 27.92
CA LEU A 14 14.34 15.53 27.63
C LEU A 14 13.98 16.89 28.24
N LEU A 15 12.71 17.29 28.18
CA LEU A 15 12.27 18.57 28.74
C LEU A 15 12.11 18.54 30.26
N ARG A 16 11.99 17.37 30.88
CA ARG A 16 11.78 17.22 32.34
C ARG A 16 12.75 18.05 33.21
N PRO A 17 14.08 18.03 33.01
CA PRO A 17 14.99 18.88 33.81
C PRO A 17 14.73 20.38 33.61
N ILE A 18 14.47 20.81 32.38
CA ILE A 18 14.20 22.22 32.05
C ILE A 18 12.90 22.68 32.72
N LYS A 19 11.82 21.88 32.64
CA LYS A 19 10.55 22.18 33.32
C LYS A 19 10.73 22.32 34.84
N ARG A 20 11.58 21.50 35.45
CA ARG A 20 11.88 21.59 36.90
C ARG A 20 12.60 22.89 37.25
N LEU A 21 13.64 23.25 36.49
CA LEU A 21 14.35 24.52 36.69
C LEU A 21 13.41 25.71 36.52
N TYR A 22 12.55 25.66 35.52
CA TYR A 22 11.61 26.72 35.21
C TYR A 22 10.53 26.89 36.29
N LYS A 23 9.96 25.78 36.79
CA LYS A 23 9.05 25.81 37.95
C LYS A 23 9.73 26.41 39.19
N ASN A 24 10.98 26.03 39.45
CA ASN A 24 11.76 26.59 40.56
C ASN A 24 12.00 28.10 40.38
N SER A 25 12.33 28.57 39.17
CA SER A 25 12.54 30.02 38.92
C SER A 25 11.28 30.86 39.13
N LEU A 26 10.11 30.29 38.87
CA LEU A 26 8.81 30.95 39.10
C LEU A 26 8.25 30.69 40.50
N SER A 27 9.00 30.01 41.37
CA SER A 27 8.53 29.60 42.71
C SER A 27 7.25 28.76 42.68
N LEU A 28 7.03 28.00 41.59
CA LEU A 28 5.88 27.12 41.44
C LEU A 28 6.16 25.74 42.08
N PRO A 29 5.16 25.12 42.73
CA PRO A 29 5.28 23.75 43.20
C PRO A 29 5.60 22.78 42.05
N LEU A 30 6.44 21.77 42.29
CA LEU A 30 6.77 20.75 41.27
C LEU A 30 5.53 19.99 40.76
N SER A 31 4.48 19.92 41.58
CA SER A 31 3.18 19.31 41.27
C SER A 31 2.31 20.12 40.31
N THR A 32 2.67 21.37 39.98
CA THR A 32 1.92 22.17 38.99
C THR A 32 1.82 21.44 37.65
N ALA A 33 0.67 21.52 37.01
CA ALA A 33 0.44 20.89 35.72
C ALA A 33 1.35 21.50 34.64
N ASP A 34 2.02 20.66 33.85
CA ASP A 34 2.95 21.10 32.80
C ASP A 34 2.28 21.96 31.72
N GLN A 35 0.97 21.79 31.50
CA GLN A 35 0.17 22.59 30.56
C GLN A 35 0.18 24.08 30.90
N ILE A 36 0.31 24.43 32.19
CA ILE A 36 0.37 25.81 32.66
C ILE A 36 1.64 26.49 32.12
N LEU A 37 2.73 25.74 32.00
CA LEU A 37 4.03 26.26 31.52
C LEU A 37 4.01 26.61 30.03
N TYR A 38 3.12 25.99 29.27
CA TYR A 38 2.96 26.21 27.82
C TYR A 38 1.95 27.32 27.51
N ASN A 39 1.34 27.93 28.52
CA ASN A 39 0.38 28.98 28.33
C ASN A 39 1.09 30.34 28.13
N SER A 40 0.49 31.18 27.30
CA SER A 40 0.89 32.58 27.05
C SER A 40 0.95 33.47 28.31
N PHE A 41 0.29 33.08 29.41
CA PHE A 41 0.30 33.85 30.67
C PHE A 41 1.63 33.77 31.45
N PHE A 42 2.43 32.74 31.21
CA PHE A 42 3.79 32.60 31.74
C PHE A 42 4.80 32.83 30.60
N PRO A 43 6.10 33.07 30.88
CA PRO A 43 7.11 33.14 29.82
C PRO A 43 7.09 31.86 28.96
N ASN A 44 6.38 31.92 27.83
CA ASN A 44 5.87 30.76 27.09
C ASN A 44 6.97 29.72 26.81
N LEU A 45 7.00 28.63 27.59
CA LEU A 45 7.88 27.53 27.26
C LEU A 45 7.32 26.85 26.02
N ILE A 46 8.11 26.82 24.96
CA ILE A 46 7.72 26.09 23.75
C ILE A 46 7.86 24.60 24.05
N SER A 47 6.76 23.86 23.95
CA SER A 47 6.75 22.41 23.96
C SER A 47 7.62 21.89 22.81
N LEU A 48 8.64 21.10 23.15
CA LEU A 48 9.60 20.56 22.19
C LEU A 48 8.90 19.66 21.16
N PHE A 49 7.88 18.92 21.60
CA PHE A 49 7.09 18.09 20.73
C PHE A 49 6.26 18.91 19.73
N ASP A 50 5.55 19.95 20.17
CA ASP A 50 4.72 20.75 19.26
C ASP A 50 5.58 21.56 18.29
N ASN A 51 6.75 22.02 18.72
CA ASN A 51 7.73 22.65 17.84
C ASN A 51 8.30 21.66 16.81
N GLN A 52 8.57 20.41 17.21
CA GLN A 52 8.94 19.36 16.27
C GLN A 52 7.83 19.14 15.26
N LEU A 53 6.57 18.99 15.68
CA LEU A 53 5.44 18.78 14.78
C LEU A 53 5.27 19.95 13.80
N LYS A 54 5.33 21.19 14.30
CA LYS A 54 5.24 22.42 13.48
C LYS A 54 6.37 22.51 12.46
N SER A 55 7.61 22.26 12.88
CA SER A 55 8.77 22.31 11.99
C SER A 55 8.74 21.22 10.93
N GLN A 56 8.40 19.98 11.30
CA GLN A 56 8.31 18.86 10.35
C GLN A 56 7.16 19.04 9.36
N SER A 57 5.99 19.51 9.81
CA SER A 57 4.87 19.84 8.92
C SER A 57 5.27 20.92 7.91
N SER A 58 5.90 22.00 8.38
CA SER A 58 6.38 23.07 7.50
C SER A 58 7.38 22.56 6.47
N LEU A 59 8.34 21.74 6.89
CA LEU A 59 9.32 21.12 5.99
C LEU A 59 8.67 20.24 4.93
N VAL A 60 7.70 19.40 5.30
CA VAL A 60 6.94 18.58 4.35
C VAL A 60 6.23 19.48 3.34
N THR A 61 5.52 20.51 3.78
CA THR A 61 4.85 21.47 2.89
C THR A 61 5.83 22.14 1.93
N ILE A 62 6.99 22.59 2.41
CA ILE A 62 8.03 23.22 1.58
C ILE A 62 8.58 22.23 0.55
N ILE A 63 8.86 20.99 0.94
CA ILE A 63 9.43 19.97 0.04
C ILE A 63 8.45 19.62 -1.08
N PHE A 64 7.17 19.42 -0.75
CA PHE A 64 6.17 19.03 -1.76
C PHE A 64 5.69 20.19 -2.63
N ASN A 65 5.73 21.44 -2.13
CA ASN A 65 5.31 22.61 -2.89
C ASN A 65 6.45 23.27 -3.70
N ASN A 66 7.70 22.86 -3.51
CA ASN A 66 8.82 23.41 -4.26
C ASN A 66 8.99 22.66 -5.60
N PRO A 67 8.87 23.34 -6.76
CA PRO A 67 8.95 22.69 -8.07
C PRO A 67 10.30 22.04 -8.32
N SER A 68 11.41 22.60 -7.82
CA SER A 68 12.76 22.05 -8.00
C SER A 68 12.99 20.74 -7.23
N LEU A 69 12.24 20.52 -6.14
CA LEU A 69 12.36 19.32 -5.29
C LEU A 69 11.25 18.30 -5.58
N SER A 70 10.33 18.60 -6.50
CA SER A 70 9.16 17.78 -6.82
C SER A 70 9.52 16.32 -7.14
N THR A 71 10.56 16.09 -7.96
CA THR A 71 11.03 14.75 -8.34
C THR A 71 11.52 13.95 -7.14
N LEU A 72 12.29 14.57 -6.24
CA LEU A 72 12.75 13.95 -5.00
C LEU A 72 11.61 13.68 -4.03
N ALA A 73 10.64 14.59 -3.95
CA ALA A 73 9.46 14.43 -3.11
C ALA A 73 8.61 13.23 -3.57
N ILE A 74 8.35 13.12 -4.88
CA ILE A 74 7.67 11.98 -5.50
C ILE A 74 8.44 10.68 -5.24
N HIS A 75 9.77 10.68 -5.41
CA HIS A 75 10.59 9.49 -5.14
C HIS A 75 10.49 9.03 -3.67
N LYS A 76 10.61 9.95 -2.70
CA LYS A 76 10.45 9.63 -1.27
C LYS A 76 9.06 9.10 -0.94
N LEU A 77 8.05 9.59 -1.64
CA LEU A 77 6.69 9.13 -1.48
C LEU A 77 6.52 7.70 -2.02
N TYR A 78 7.06 7.40 -3.20
CA TYR A 78 7.10 6.02 -3.70
C TYR A 78 7.84 5.08 -2.77
N GLN A 79 8.95 5.53 -2.18
CA GLN A 79 9.68 4.76 -1.17
C GLN A 79 8.82 4.46 0.06
N THR A 80 8.04 5.44 0.52
CA THR A 80 7.10 5.29 1.65
C THR A 80 5.97 4.31 1.31
N LEU A 81 5.40 4.41 0.11
CA LEU A 81 4.40 3.47 -0.37
C LEU A 81 4.95 2.05 -0.52
N TYR A 82 6.19 1.91 -0.98
CA TYR A 82 6.88 0.62 -1.05
C TYR A 82 7.14 0.04 0.35
N GLU A 83 7.53 0.87 1.32
CA GLU A 83 7.69 0.48 2.74
C GLU A 83 6.38 0.06 3.40
N LEU A 84 5.26 0.68 3.03
CA LEU A 84 3.93 0.27 3.50
C LEU A 84 3.35 -0.86 2.64
N TRP A 85 3.92 -1.13 1.47
CA TRP A 85 3.37 -2.02 0.46
C TRP A 85 1.91 -1.68 0.12
N LEU A 86 1.69 -0.42 -0.27
CA LEU A 86 0.39 0.11 -0.65
C LEU A 86 0.46 0.80 -2.02
N PRO A 87 -0.62 0.73 -2.83
CA PRO A 87 -0.67 1.38 -4.14
C PRO A 87 -0.91 2.90 -4.06
N PHE A 88 -1.63 3.35 -3.03
CA PHE A 88 -1.96 4.75 -2.78
C PHE A 88 -1.77 5.09 -1.30
N ILE A 89 -1.68 6.39 -0.99
CA ILE A 89 -1.53 6.85 0.39
C ILE A 89 -2.87 6.68 1.10
N PRO A 90 -2.94 5.86 2.17
CA PRO A 90 -4.15 5.73 2.95
C PRO A 90 -4.34 6.99 3.81
N LEU A 91 -5.59 7.28 4.17
CA LEU A 91 -5.92 8.32 5.15
C LEU A 91 -5.26 8.00 6.50
N ASP A 92 -5.36 6.75 6.95
CA ASP A 92 -4.72 6.30 8.19
C ASP A 92 -3.59 5.29 7.94
N ILE A 93 -2.36 5.76 8.14
CA ILE A 93 -1.13 4.95 8.08
C ILE A 93 -0.87 4.19 9.39
N THR A 94 -1.47 4.57 10.51
CA THR A 94 -1.11 4.03 11.84
C THR A 94 -1.40 2.53 11.93
N SER A 95 -2.52 2.07 11.37
CA SER A 95 -2.90 0.66 11.22
C SER A 95 -1.82 -0.19 10.53
N PHE A 96 -1.05 0.44 9.63
CA PHE A 96 -0.09 -0.22 8.76
C PHE A 96 1.35 -0.14 9.26
N TYR A 97 1.62 0.64 10.31
CA TYR A 97 2.98 0.92 10.73
C TYR A 97 3.64 -0.26 11.48
N ASN A 98 2.86 -1.07 12.20
CA ASN A 98 3.36 -2.16 13.04
C ASN A 98 4.17 -3.23 12.28
N THR A 99 4.01 -3.30 10.97
CA THR A 99 4.69 -4.28 10.12
C THR A 99 6.05 -3.81 9.61
N ILE A 100 6.38 -2.52 9.80
CA ILE A 100 7.62 -1.92 9.32
C ILE A 100 8.70 -2.04 10.40
N LYS A 101 9.86 -2.60 10.04
CA LYS A 101 11.02 -2.67 10.93
C LYS A 101 11.77 -1.34 11.01
N ASN A 102 12.16 -0.79 9.85
CA ASN A 102 12.99 0.41 9.74
C ASN A 102 12.31 1.44 8.83
N PRO A 103 11.42 2.28 9.37
CA PRO A 103 10.70 3.28 8.57
C PRO A 103 11.62 4.44 8.21
N THR A 104 11.49 4.94 6.98
CA THR A 104 12.16 6.17 6.57
C THR A 104 11.65 7.38 7.35
N HIS A 105 12.42 8.47 7.27
CA HIS A 105 12.09 9.74 7.91
C HIS A 105 10.69 10.23 7.50
N LEU A 106 10.33 10.16 6.22
CA LEU A 106 9.02 10.62 5.73
C LEU A 106 7.88 9.76 6.31
N THR A 107 8.02 8.43 6.31
CA THR A 107 7.07 7.51 6.95
C THR A 107 6.86 7.82 8.43
N LYS A 108 7.93 8.15 9.16
CA LYS A 108 7.86 8.58 10.57
C LYS A 108 7.12 9.90 10.74
N ILE A 109 7.35 10.90 9.87
CA ILE A 109 6.61 12.17 9.92
C ILE A 109 5.12 11.93 9.67
N ILE A 110 4.76 11.21 8.60
CA ILE A 110 3.34 11.03 8.27
C ILE A 110 2.62 10.25 9.37
N ARG A 111 3.28 9.25 9.98
CA ARG A 111 2.73 8.58 11.17
C ARG A 111 2.45 9.59 12.29
N LEU A 112 3.42 10.44 12.63
CA LEU A 112 3.22 11.45 13.68
C LEU A 112 2.10 12.43 13.35
N LEU A 113 1.97 12.85 12.09
CA LEU A 113 0.89 13.73 11.65
C LEU A 113 -0.48 13.05 11.80
N ASN A 114 -0.57 11.77 11.42
CA ASN A 114 -1.81 10.99 11.55
C ASN A 114 -2.20 10.74 13.02
N GLU A 115 -1.24 10.59 13.94
CA GLU A 115 -1.53 10.52 15.39
C GLU A 115 -2.27 11.78 15.90
N TYR A 116 -2.18 12.90 15.18
CA TYR A 116 -2.87 14.17 15.46
C TYR A 116 -4.00 14.48 14.47
N ASN A 117 -4.48 13.48 13.71
CA ASN A 117 -5.53 13.61 12.68
C ASN A 117 -5.17 14.54 11.52
N PHE A 118 -3.88 14.80 11.27
CA PHE A 118 -3.44 15.51 10.06
C PHE A 118 -3.21 14.51 8.93
N ASN A 119 -4.10 14.54 7.94
CA ASN A 119 -4.00 13.67 6.77
C ASN A 119 -3.07 14.27 5.72
N PHE A 120 -2.20 13.43 5.15
CA PHE A 120 -1.35 13.81 4.02
C PHE A 120 -2.06 13.48 2.70
N LEU A 121 -2.43 14.50 1.93
CA LEU A 121 -3.10 14.35 0.64
C LEU A 121 -2.23 15.00 -0.47
N PRO A 122 -1.57 14.20 -1.32
CA PRO A 122 -0.83 14.75 -2.46
C PRO A 122 -1.78 15.22 -3.56
N ASN A 123 -1.45 16.33 -4.23
CA ASN A 123 -2.25 16.89 -5.33
C ASN A 123 -2.04 16.17 -6.69
N PHE A 124 -1.38 15.01 -6.70
CA PHE A 124 -1.10 14.24 -7.92
C PHE A 124 -1.60 12.80 -7.79
N SER A 125 -2.09 12.27 -8.90
CA SER A 125 -2.57 10.89 -8.98
C SER A 125 -1.41 9.90 -9.09
N LEU A 126 -1.30 9.01 -8.12
CA LEU A 126 -0.40 7.86 -8.18
C LEU A 126 -1.20 6.66 -8.67
N SER A 127 -1.22 6.44 -9.99
CA SER A 127 -1.87 5.27 -10.56
C SER A 127 -0.86 4.12 -10.67
N THR A 128 -0.86 3.20 -9.70
CA THR A 128 -0.17 1.92 -9.88
C THR A 128 -1.07 0.97 -10.66
N ILE A 129 -0.58 0.48 -11.79
CA ILE A 129 -1.28 -0.52 -12.62
C ILE A 129 -1.27 -1.86 -11.85
N GLY A 130 -2.43 -2.50 -11.68
CA GLY A 130 -2.47 -3.85 -11.07
C GLY A 130 -3.74 -4.22 -10.31
N GLY A 131 -4.66 -3.28 -10.04
CA GLY A 131 -5.97 -3.57 -9.47
C GLY A 131 -6.65 -2.37 -8.84
N SER A 132 -7.86 -2.59 -8.33
CA SER A 132 -8.66 -1.58 -7.60
C SER A 132 -8.53 -1.73 -6.09
N THR A 133 -8.33 -2.95 -5.59
CA THR A 133 -8.39 -3.26 -4.16
C THR A 133 -7.03 -3.74 -3.62
N PRO A 134 -6.37 -2.97 -2.73
CA PRO A 134 -5.10 -3.37 -2.12
C PRO A 134 -5.27 -4.65 -1.30
N ILE A 135 -4.33 -5.59 -1.44
CA ILE A 135 -4.39 -6.86 -0.68
C ILE A 135 -4.38 -6.65 0.84
N ARG A 136 -3.74 -5.55 1.27
CA ARG A 136 -3.59 -5.18 2.68
C ARG A 136 -4.90 -4.73 3.34
N ASN A 137 -5.87 -4.26 2.54
CA ASN A 137 -7.20 -3.92 3.04
C ASN A 137 -8.10 -5.16 3.13
N TYR A 138 -7.73 -6.23 2.42
CA TYR A 138 -8.50 -7.47 2.37
C TYR A 138 -8.06 -8.45 3.47
N ILE A 139 -6.75 -8.61 3.69
CA ILE A 139 -6.21 -9.53 4.71
C ILE A 139 -5.85 -8.77 5.98
N ASN A 140 -6.60 -9.02 7.05
CA ASN A 140 -6.30 -8.48 8.37
C ASN A 140 -5.07 -9.18 9.00
N ASN A 141 -4.33 -8.46 9.84
CA ASN A 141 -3.23 -8.98 10.67
C ASN A 141 -2.05 -9.62 9.90
N LEU A 142 -1.62 -8.99 8.80
CA LEU A 142 -0.39 -9.38 8.11
C LEU A 142 0.86 -9.10 8.97
N THR A 143 1.80 -10.06 9.00
CA THR A 143 3.09 -9.88 9.69
C THR A 143 4.13 -9.25 8.76
N SER A 144 5.25 -8.76 9.31
CA SER A 144 6.36 -8.22 8.51
C SER A 144 6.90 -9.24 7.49
N ASN A 145 6.90 -10.52 7.83
CA ASN A 145 7.37 -11.59 6.95
C ASN A 145 6.37 -11.85 5.80
N ASP A 146 5.07 -11.72 6.08
CA ASP A 146 4.04 -11.84 5.05
C ASP A 146 4.18 -10.70 4.02
N ILE A 147 4.42 -9.47 4.49
CA ILE A 147 4.68 -8.32 3.60
C ILE A 147 5.94 -8.53 2.76
N GLN A 148 7.03 -9.05 3.33
CA GLN A 148 8.22 -9.37 2.56
C GLN A 148 7.95 -10.44 1.49
N SER A 149 7.14 -11.45 1.83
CA SER A 149 6.72 -12.49 0.87
C SER A 149 5.88 -11.91 -0.28
N LEU A 150 4.96 -10.99 0.02
CA LEU A 150 4.16 -10.27 -0.98
C LEU A 150 5.04 -9.39 -1.88
N ARG A 151 6.01 -8.68 -1.30
CA ARG A 151 7.02 -7.88 -2.03
C ARG A 151 7.81 -8.71 -3.01
N ASN A 152 8.37 -9.82 -2.55
CA ASN A 152 9.19 -10.69 -3.40
C ASN A 152 8.38 -11.29 -4.55
N LYS A 153 7.06 -11.38 -4.43
CA LYS A 153 6.15 -11.88 -5.46
C LYS A 153 5.48 -10.78 -6.27
N CYS A 154 5.74 -9.51 -5.96
CA CYS A 154 5.11 -8.35 -6.60
C CYS A 154 3.57 -8.36 -6.55
N ILE A 155 2.99 -8.91 -5.49
CA ILE A 155 1.53 -8.97 -5.30
C ILE A 155 1.10 -7.80 -4.42
N LEU A 156 0.44 -6.81 -5.03
CA LEU A 156 -0.03 -5.58 -4.38
C LEU A 156 -1.56 -5.54 -4.24
N PHE A 157 -2.28 -6.15 -5.18
CA PHE A 157 -3.74 -6.12 -5.26
C PHE A 157 -4.33 -7.52 -5.13
N ILE A 158 -5.54 -7.62 -4.58
CA ILE A 158 -6.26 -8.90 -4.52
C ILE A 158 -6.71 -9.34 -5.92
N ASN A 159 -6.99 -8.40 -6.85
CA ASN A 159 -7.31 -8.69 -8.25
C ASN A 159 -6.27 -9.60 -8.95
N GLN A 160 -5.01 -9.55 -8.49
CA GLN A 160 -3.92 -10.39 -9.01
C GLN A 160 -4.05 -11.87 -8.63
N LEU A 161 -4.88 -12.21 -7.63
CA LEU A 161 -5.09 -13.56 -7.10
C LEU A 161 -6.48 -14.13 -7.44
N VAL A 162 -7.34 -13.33 -8.06
CA VAL A 162 -8.74 -13.67 -8.33
C VAL A 162 -8.93 -13.93 -9.83
N SER A 163 -9.95 -14.71 -10.17
CA SER A 163 -10.41 -14.90 -11.55
C SER A 163 -10.76 -13.55 -12.21
N SER A 164 -10.79 -13.53 -13.54
CA SER A 164 -11.22 -12.41 -14.38
C SER A 164 -12.56 -11.81 -13.92
N ASP A 165 -13.46 -12.68 -13.43
CA ASP A 165 -14.82 -12.29 -13.03
C ASP A 165 -14.91 -11.72 -11.61
N GLY A 166 -13.84 -11.79 -10.81
CA GLY A 166 -13.83 -11.23 -9.46
C GLY A 166 -14.52 -12.06 -8.37
N TYR A 167 -15.04 -13.24 -8.69
CA TYR A 167 -15.80 -14.08 -7.75
C TYR A 167 -15.00 -15.22 -7.11
N TYR A 168 -13.96 -15.72 -7.76
CA TYR A 168 -13.26 -16.94 -7.36
C TYR A 168 -11.78 -16.67 -7.10
N LEU A 169 -11.28 -17.19 -5.99
CA LEU A 169 -9.85 -17.18 -5.70
C LEU A 169 -9.16 -18.27 -6.54
N LEU A 170 -8.11 -17.89 -7.27
CA LEU A 170 -7.33 -18.83 -8.07
C LEU A 170 -6.54 -19.79 -7.18
N THR A 171 -6.24 -20.98 -7.66
CA THR A 171 -5.29 -21.88 -6.98
C THR A 171 -3.88 -21.29 -7.00
N TRP A 172 -3.01 -21.70 -6.08
CA TRP A 172 -1.65 -21.15 -6.04
C TRP A 172 -0.86 -21.45 -7.34
N ASP A 173 -1.15 -22.58 -7.99
CA ASP A 173 -0.51 -22.93 -9.26
C ASP A 173 -1.06 -22.09 -10.42
N GLU A 174 -2.38 -21.83 -10.47
CA GLU A 174 -2.97 -20.86 -11.41
C GLU A 174 -2.39 -19.44 -11.20
N VAL A 175 -2.15 -19.02 -9.95
CA VAL A 175 -1.50 -17.74 -9.66
C VAL A 175 -0.08 -17.73 -10.22
N LYS A 176 0.71 -18.80 -10.07
CA LYS A 176 2.05 -18.89 -10.67
C LYS A 176 2.01 -18.74 -12.19
N GLU A 177 1.10 -19.44 -12.83
CA GLU A 177 0.90 -19.40 -14.29
C GLU A 177 0.48 -18.00 -14.75
N LYS A 178 -0.50 -17.40 -14.08
CA LYS A 178 -1.01 -16.05 -14.37
C LYS A 178 0.09 -15.00 -14.30
N HIS A 179 0.96 -15.08 -13.30
CA HIS A 179 2.09 -14.16 -13.15
C HIS A 179 3.33 -14.54 -13.98
N SER A 180 3.24 -15.59 -14.83
CA SER A 180 4.38 -16.14 -15.59
C SER A 180 5.64 -16.30 -14.74
N SER A 181 5.44 -16.63 -13.47
CA SER A 181 6.45 -16.51 -12.44
C SER A 181 6.92 -17.89 -12.01
N LYS A 182 8.25 -18.05 -11.89
CA LYS A 182 8.84 -19.26 -11.30
C LYS A 182 8.87 -19.13 -9.78
N TYR A 183 7.72 -18.88 -9.13
CA TYR A 183 7.69 -18.88 -7.67
C TYR A 183 8.10 -20.26 -7.17
N SER A 184 9.30 -20.35 -6.59
CA SER A 184 9.84 -21.59 -6.02
C SER A 184 9.42 -21.72 -4.56
N GLY A 185 9.20 -22.96 -4.13
CA GLY A 185 8.93 -23.30 -2.73
C GLY A 185 7.46 -23.55 -2.39
N SER A 186 7.21 -23.68 -1.08
CA SER A 186 5.91 -24.00 -0.52
C SER A 186 4.91 -22.84 -0.64
N ILE A 187 3.62 -23.18 -0.55
CA ILE A 187 2.53 -22.22 -0.58
C ILE A 187 2.69 -21.25 0.60
N PRO A 188 2.66 -19.92 0.36
CA PRO A 188 2.79 -18.95 1.44
C PRO A 188 1.70 -19.09 2.50
N LYS A 189 2.08 -18.98 3.78
CA LYS A 189 1.12 -19.06 4.91
C LYS A 189 0.02 -18.01 4.83
N TRP A 190 0.33 -16.80 4.36
CA TRP A 190 -0.67 -15.75 4.17
C TRP A 190 -1.72 -16.13 3.11
N PHE A 191 -1.35 -16.91 2.09
CA PHE A 191 -2.27 -17.37 1.06
C PHE A 191 -3.21 -18.46 1.59
N LEU A 192 -2.68 -19.39 2.39
CA LEU A 192 -3.50 -20.40 3.06
C LEU A 192 -4.52 -19.76 4.02
N ARG A 193 -4.12 -18.72 4.76
CA ARG A 193 -5.05 -17.94 5.61
C ARG A 193 -6.12 -17.23 4.78
N LEU A 194 -5.73 -16.71 3.61
CA LEU A 194 -6.66 -16.06 2.69
C LEU A 194 -7.73 -17.07 2.24
N GLU A 195 -7.30 -18.24 1.80
CA GLU A 195 -8.19 -19.33 1.40
C GLU A 195 -9.15 -19.75 2.52
N GLN A 196 -8.64 -19.93 3.75
CA GLN A 196 -9.45 -20.37 4.90
C GLN A 196 -10.46 -19.32 5.37
N ASN A 197 -10.08 -18.04 5.41
CA ASN A 197 -10.89 -17.00 6.07
C ASN A 197 -11.81 -16.26 5.10
N PHE A 198 -11.50 -16.27 3.80
CA PHE A 198 -12.17 -15.39 2.84
C PHE A 198 -12.88 -16.13 1.70
N THR A 199 -12.86 -17.47 1.71
CA THR A 199 -13.62 -18.27 0.74
C THR A 199 -14.81 -19.00 1.39
N LEU A 200 -15.91 -19.04 0.65
CA LEU A 200 -17.10 -19.82 0.93
C LEU A 200 -16.99 -21.12 0.13
N SER A 201 -17.09 -22.26 0.83
CA SER A 201 -17.15 -23.63 0.26
C SER A 201 -15.85 -24.20 -0.34
N GLN A 202 -15.91 -25.47 -0.76
CA GLN A 202 -14.85 -26.18 -1.49
C GLN A 202 -14.48 -25.51 -2.83
N HIS A 203 -15.34 -24.64 -3.37
CA HIS A 203 -15.15 -23.99 -4.68
C HIS A 203 -14.43 -22.64 -4.61
N LYS A 204 -13.83 -22.28 -3.46
CA LYS A 204 -12.99 -21.07 -3.29
C LYS A 204 -13.67 -19.75 -3.70
N ARG A 205 -14.99 -19.67 -3.57
CA ARG A 205 -15.76 -18.46 -3.90
C ARG A 205 -15.49 -17.38 -2.86
N LEU A 206 -15.16 -16.17 -3.24
CA LEU A 206 -14.91 -15.08 -2.30
C LEU A 206 -16.17 -14.72 -1.52
N THR A 207 -15.99 -14.45 -0.22
CA THR A 207 -17.02 -13.89 0.66
C THR A 207 -17.47 -12.50 0.20
N HIS A 208 -16.51 -11.70 -0.26
CA HIS A 208 -16.73 -10.36 -0.78
C HIS A 208 -16.18 -10.30 -2.22
N PRO A 209 -17.04 -10.47 -3.23
CA PRO A 209 -16.62 -10.44 -4.63
C PRO A 209 -16.16 -9.03 -5.03
N LEU A 210 -15.29 -8.98 -6.03
CA LEU A 210 -14.72 -7.73 -6.55
C LEU A 210 -15.51 -7.36 -7.82
N PRO A 211 -16.44 -6.38 -7.79
CA PRO A 211 -17.32 -6.09 -8.93
C PRO A 211 -16.58 -5.54 -10.15
N ASP A 212 -15.48 -4.82 -9.93
CA ASP A 212 -14.65 -4.23 -11.00
C ASP A 212 -13.26 -4.87 -11.00
N VAL A 213 -13.15 -6.07 -11.59
CA VAL A 213 -11.84 -6.62 -11.95
C VAL A 213 -11.44 -6.01 -13.29
N GLN A 214 -10.48 -5.10 -13.26
CA GLN A 214 -9.81 -4.69 -14.48
C GLN A 214 -9.09 -5.92 -15.05
N VAL A 215 -9.51 -6.35 -16.24
CA VAL A 215 -8.83 -7.40 -16.99
C VAL A 215 -7.49 -6.82 -17.43
N PHE A 216 -6.42 -7.23 -16.74
CA PHE A 216 -5.08 -6.92 -17.19
C PHE A 216 -4.77 -7.80 -18.41
N ASN A 217 -4.18 -7.19 -19.45
CA ASN A 217 -3.57 -7.94 -20.55
C ASN A 217 -2.47 -8.81 -19.95
N LEU A 218 -2.82 -10.06 -19.64
CA LEU A 218 -1.85 -11.06 -19.23
C LEU A 218 -0.89 -11.27 -20.40
N PRO A 219 0.41 -11.55 -20.13
CA PRO A 219 1.28 -12.10 -21.15
C PRO A 219 0.75 -13.50 -21.47
N ILE A 220 -0.23 -13.57 -22.37
CA ILE A 220 -0.74 -14.82 -22.90
C ILE A 220 0.47 -15.45 -23.59
N LYS A 221 0.91 -16.63 -23.11
CA LYS A 221 1.77 -17.49 -23.91
C LYS A 221 0.96 -17.84 -25.16
N GLN A 222 1.18 -17.08 -26.23
CA GLN A 222 0.62 -17.44 -27.51
C GLN A 222 1.13 -18.85 -27.82
N PRO A 223 0.24 -19.80 -28.16
CA PRO A 223 0.69 -21.11 -28.60
C PRO A 223 1.68 -20.91 -29.74
N SER A 224 2.83 -21.57 -29.68
CA SER A 224 3.80 -21.54 -30.76
C SER A 224 3.12 -22.06 -32.01
N ILE A 225 2.90 -21.19 -33.00
CA ILE A 225 2.35 -21.58 -34.29
C ILE A 225 3.40 -22.49 -34.94
N ASN A 226 3.14 -23.80 -34.97
CA ASN A 226 3.95 -24.74 -35.72
C ASN A 226 3.74 -24.47 -37.21
N THR A 227 4.60 -23.65 -37.80
CA THR A 227 4.63 -23.35 -39.24
C THR A 227 5.10 -24.55 -40.09
N SER A 228 5.45 -25.67 -39.47
CA SER A 228 5.94 -26.89 -40.12
C SER A 228 4.85 -27.90 -40.49
N LEU A 229 3.60 -27.69 -40.07
CA LEU A 229 2.48 -28.53 -40.52
C LEU A 229 1.94 -27.98 -41.84
N PRO A 230 1.66 -28.82 -42.86
CA PRO A 230 0.94 -28.34 -44.03
C PRO A 230 -0.38 -27.73 -43.55
N VAL A 231 -0.66 -26.50 -43.98
CA VAL A 231 -1.91 -25.80 -43.72
C VAL A 231 -3.03 -26.67 -44.30
N LYS A 232 -3.59 -27.56 -43.48
CA LYS A 232 -4.82 -28.27 -43.84
C LYS A 232 -5.89 -27.19 -43.88
N HIS A 233 -6.41 -26.90 -45.08
CA HIS A 233 -7.62 -26.10 -45.21
C HIS A 233 -8.75 -26.87 -44.52
N PRO A 234 -9.23 -26.41 -43.35
CA PRO A 234 -10.26 -27.13 -42.64
C PRO A 234 -11.58 -26.92 -43.35
N ILE A 235 -12.15 -27.99 -43.91
CA ILE A 235 -13.44 -27.98 -44.61
C ILE A 235 -14.52 -28.37 -43.58
N ASN A 236 -15.64 -27.64 -43.54
CA ASN A 236 -16.77 -27.91 -42.64
C ASN A 236 -16.47 -27.78 -41.14
N GLU A 237 -15.47 -27.00 -40.75
CA GLU A 237 -15.18 -26.75 -39.33
C GLU A 237 -15.89 -25.48 -38.84
N TRP A 238 -16.29 -25.50 -37.57
CA TRP A 238 -16.79 -24.31 -36.89
C TRP A 238 -15.59 -23.49 -36.42
N VAL A 239 -15.55 -22.24 -36.85
CA VAL A 239 -14.52 -21.27 -36.48
C VAL A 239 -15.20 -20.15 -35.71
N TYR A 240 -14.54 -19.67 -34.66
CA TYR A 240 -14.95 -18.47 -33.95
C TYR A 240 -13.82 -17.46 -33.99
N TYR A 241 -14.16 -16.19 -34.14
CA TYR A 241 -13.21 -15.09 -34.01
C TYR A 241 -13.85 -13.92 -33.27
N TRP A 242 -13.00 -13.12 -32.63
CA TRP A 242 -13.41 -11.89 -31.95
C TRP A 242 -13.55 -10.76 -32.98
N ASP A 243 -14.75 -10.17 -33.08
CA ASP A 243 -14.95 -8.96 -33.89
C ASP A 243 -14.87 -7.73 -32.99
N ASP A 244 -13.76 -6.99 -33.12
CA ASP A 244 -13.49 -5.81 -32.31
C ASP A 244 -14.50 -4.68 -32.55
N THR A 245 -15.14 -4.64 -33.72
CA THR A 245 -16.15 -3.63 -34.05
C THR A 245 -17.48 -3.86 -33.35
N LYS A 246 -17.85 -5.13 -33.15
CA LYS A 246 -19.10 -5.52 -32.48
C LYS A 246 -18.90 -5.86 -31.00
N ARG A 247 -17.65 -6.01 -30.56
CA ARG A 247 -17.27 -6.51 -29.22
C ARG A 247 -17.99 -7.82 -28.89
N ASP A 248 -18.09 -8.70 -29.88
CA ASP A 248 -18.80 -9.96 -29.75
C ASP A 248 -18.07 -11.08 -30.52
N ILE A 249 -18.34 -12.33 -30.15
CA ILE A 249 -17.76 -13.52 -30.77
C ILE A 249 -18.63 -13.91 -31.96
N ILE A 250 -18.03 -13.93 -33.15
CA ILE A 250 -18.70 -14.37 -34.37
C ILE A 250 -18.37 -15.84 -34.63
N LEU A 251 -19.41 -16.66 -34.71
CA LEU A 251 -19.34 -18.08 -35.06
C LEU A 251 -19.65 -18.23 -36.55
N GLY A 252 -18.76 -18.90 -37.28
CA GLY A 252 -18.93 -19.21 -38.69
C GLY A 252 -18.54 -20.64 -39.00
N LYS A 253 -19.10 -21.20 -40.08
CA LYS A 253 -18.71 -22.51 -40.59
C LYS A 253 -17.91 -22.32 -41.88
N THR A 254 -16.76 -22.97 -42.00
CA THR A 254 -16.00 -22.94 -43.26
C THR A 254 -16.75 -23.72 -44.34
N ILE A 255 -17.08 -23.04 -45.43
CA ILE A 255 -17.69 -23.62 -46.63
C ILE A 255 -16.56 -23.69 -47.67
N SER A 256 -16.37 -24.86 -48.28
CA SER A 256 -15.30 -25.15 -49.24
C SER A 256 -15.24 -24.15 -50.39
#